data_AF-A0A4U2PXB6-F1
#
_entry.id   AF-A0A4U2PXB6-F1
#
_cell.length_a   1.000
_cell.length_b   1.000
_cell.length_c   1.000
_cell.angle_alpha   90.00
_cell.angle_beta   90.00
_cell.angle_gamma   90.00
#
_symmetry.space_group_name_H-M   'P 1'
#
loop_
_entity.id
_entity.type
_entity.pdbx_description
1 polymer ?
#
loop_
_entity_poly.entity_id
_entity_poly.type
_entity_poly.pdbx_seq_one_letter_code
_entity_poly.pdbx_strand_id
1 'polypeptide(L)'
;MDTRYDTVIIVVIGVILAVWAFYGLRTWLKEPGPLVLKTIPINEELDEGPAVDLLEDAGYELVGGKMKIPLAFKVNGHTVYSRLFIDYVAVRNGSTYMVKTSRRKRPMEWNGPDLRDRLMPYLLLYPGCAGVLYVDIDERNIRLITLAEDIEEEEYKD
;
A
#
# COMPACT_ATOMS: atom_id res chain seq x y z
N MET A 1 21.93 0.75 -54.97
CA MET A 1 20.74 -0.13 -54.86
C MET A 1 20.36 -0.17 -53.39
N ASP A 2 20.00 0.99 -52.82
CA ASP A 2 20.08 1.22 -51.37
C ASP A 2 18.76 1.72 -50.78
N THR A 3 17.96 2.45 -51.56
CA THR A 3 16.69 3.05 -51.11
C THR A 3 15.66 2.02 -50.63
N ARG A 4 15.65 0.81 -51.21
CA ARG A 4 14.70 -0.24 -50.81
C ARG A 4 15.06 -0.83 -49.43
N TYR A 5 16.34 -0.94 -49.11
CA TYR A 5 16.77 -1.43 -47.81
C TYR A 5 16.54 -0.38 -46.72
N ASP A 6 16.78 0.90 -47.04
CA ASP A 6 16.45 2.01 -46.14
C ASP A 6 14.94 2.08 -45.82
N THR A 7 14.08 1.91 -46.82
CA THR A 7 12.63 1.86 -46.58
C THR A 7 12.24 0.67 -45.68
N VAL A 8 12.84 -0.50 -45.90
CA VAL A 8 12.56 -1.69 -45.09
C VAL A 8 13.03 -1.50 -43.64
N ILE A 9 14.22 -0.92 -43.43
CA ILE A 9 14.77 -0.65 -42.10
C ILE A 9 13.89 0.36 -41.34
N ILE A 10 13.45 1.44 -42.00
CA ILE A 10 12.57 2.44 -41.38
C ILE A 10 11.24 1.82 -40.95
N VAL A 11 10.65 0.95 -41.80
CA VAL A 11 9.40 0.26 -41.48
C VAL A 11 9.58 -0.68 -40.29
N VAL A 12 10.68 -1.45 -40.24
CA VAL A 12 10.96 -2.38 -39.14
C VAL A 12 11.15 -1.63 -37.82
N ILE A 13 11.91 -0.54 -37.82
CA ILE A 13 12.11 0.29 -36.62
C ILE A 13 10.78 0.91 -36.16
N GLY A 14 9.95 1.38 -37.09
CA GLY A 14 8.63 1.93 -36.79
C GLY A 14 7.71 0.90 -36.11
N VAL A 15 7.72 -0.36 -36.57
CA VAL A 15 6.94 -1.44 -35.96
C VAL A 15 7.47 -1.78 -34.57
N ILE A 16 8.80 -1.86 -34.39
CA ILE A 16 9.40 -2.13 -33.07
C ILE A 16 9.03 -1.02 -32.08
N LEU A 17 9.12 0.25 -32.48
CA LEU A 17 8.73 1.38 -31.65
C LEU A 17 7.24 1.38 -31.31
N ALA A 18 6.38 1.05 -32.28
CA ALA A 18 4.94 0.95 -32.05
C ALA A 18 4.60 -0.16 -31.06
N VAL A 19 5.26 -1.32 -31.17
CA VAL A 19 5.10 -2.44 -30.22
C VAL A 19 5.62 -2.04 -28.84
N TRP A 20 6.79 -1.42 -28.76
CA TRP A 20 7.36 -0.97 -27.48
C TRP A 20 6.50 0.09 -26.81
N ALA A 21 5.99 1.06 -27.57
CA ALA A 21 5.04 2.06 -27.10
C ALA A 21 3.72 1.43 -26.67
N PHE A 22 3.20 0.44 -27.40
CA PHE A 22 1.97 -0.27 -27.05
C PHE A 22 2.13 -1.07 -25.75
N TYR A 23 3.25 -1.78 -25.58
CA TYR A 23 3.54 -2.49 -24.33
C TYR A 23 3.80 -1.52 -23.17
N GLY A 24 4.56 -0.46 -23.38
CA GLY A 24 4.80 0.58 -22.37
C GLY A 24 3.50 1.27 -21.94
N LEU A 25 2.66 1.64 -22.90
CA LEU A 25 1.35 2.23 -22.65
C LEU A 25 0.41 1.25 -21.95
N ARG A 26 0.47 -0.05 -22.28
CA ARG A 26 -0.34 -1.08 -21.61
C ARG A 26 0.11 -1.36 -20.18
N THR A 27 1.41 -1.29 -19.90
CA THR A 27 1.94 -1.36 -18.53
C THR A 27 1.55 -0.11 -17.73
N TRP A 28 1.61 1.06 -18.37
CA TRP A 28 1.19 2.33 -17.76
C TRP A 28 -0.33 2.42 -17.55
N LEU A 29 -1.15 1.87 -18.45
CA LEU A 29 -2.61 1.77 -18.30
C LEU A 29 -3.06 0.69 -17.30
N LYS A 30 -2.19 -0.28 -17.00
CA LYS A 30 -2.41 -1.27 -15.93
C LYS A 30 -2.00 -0.75 -14.56
N GLU A 31 -1.37 0.43 -14.46
CA GLU A 31 -1.47 1.20 -13.23
C GLU A 31 -2.91 1.73 -13.19
N PRO A 32 -3.76 1.29 -12.25
CA PRO A 32 -5.11 1.81 -12.16
C PRO A 32 -5.02 3.33 -11.98
N GLY A 33 -5.40 4.05 -13.03
CA GLY A 33 -5.50 5.51 -13.03
C GLY A 33 -6.25 5.97 -11.80
N PRO A 34 -5.83 7.08 -11.19
CA PRO A 34 -6.09 7.40 -9.80
C PRO A 34 -7.59 7.56 -9.60
N LEU A 35 -8.18 6.52 -9.03
CA LEU A 35 -9.56 6.50 -8.54
C LEU A 35 -9.60 7.36 -7.28
N VAL A 36 -9.14 8.62 -7.37
CA VAL A 36 -8.79 9.49 -6.24
C VAL A 36 -8.27 8.63 -5.08
N LEU A 37 -7.22 7.84 -5.36
CA LEU A 37 -6.44 7.22 -4.30
C LEU A 37 -6.06 8.38 -3.43
N LYS A 38 -6.69 8.47 -2.26
CA LYS A 38 -6.39 9.46 -1.25
C LYS A 38 -4.91 9.23 -1.00
N THR A 39 -4.03 10.01 -1.64
CA THR A 39 -2.60 9.91 -1.37
C THR A 39 -2.51 10.12 0.11
N ILE A 40 -2.00 9.11 0.83
CA ILE A 40 -1.86 9.17 2.28
C ILE A 40 -1.22 10.53 2.56
N PRO A 41 -1.89 11.48 3.24
CA PRO A 41 -1.36 12.83 3.37
C PRO A 41 -0.15 12.79 4.29
N ILE A 42 1.03 12.60 3.71
CA ILE A 42 2.29 12.35 4.41
C ILE A 42 2.55 13.52 5.36
N ASN A 43 2.63 13.22 6.66
CA ASN A 43 3.17 14.17 7.62
C ASN A 43 4.69 14.00 7.64
N GLU A 44 5.42 15.04 7.28
CA GLU A 44 6.90 15.01 7.22
C GLU A 44 7.53 14.99 8.62
N GLU A 45 6.77 15.32 9.68
CA GLU A 45 7.23 15.18 11.06
C GLU A 45 7.33 13.71 11.46
N LEU A 46 8.56 13.19 11.47
CA LEU A 46 8.90 11.86 11.95
C LEU A 46 9.17 11.90 13.45
N ASP A 47 8.34 11.20 14.22
CA ASP A 47 8.63 10.92 15.63
C ASP A 47 9.68 9.80 15.70
N GLU A 48 10.92 10.16 16.06
CA GLU A 48 12.00 9.20 16.32
C GLU A 48 11.61 8.22 17.44
N GLY A 49 11.93 6.94 17.26
CA GLY A 49 11.63 5.91 18.25
C GLY A 49 12.04 4.50 17.83
N PRO A 50 11.95 3.52 18.75
CA PRO A 50 12.47 2.17 18.51
C PRO A 50 11.76 1.39 17.39
N ALA A 51 10.58 1.85 16.96
CA ALA A 51 9.89 1.29 15.79
C ALA A 51 10.53 1.75 14.47
N VAL A 52 11.11 2.96 14.44
CA VAL A 52 11.82 3.53 13.29
C VAL A 52 13.09 2.72 13.04
N ASP A 53 13.93 2.56 14.05
CA ASP A 53 15.17 1.78 13.99
C ASP A 53 14.91 0.36 13.45
N LEU A 54 13.87 -0.31 13.96
CA LEU A 54 13.53 -1.67 13.55
C LEU A 54 13.09 -1.75 12.08
N LEU A 55 12.39 -0.74 11.58
CA LEU A 55 11.96 -0.67 10.18
C LEU A 55 13.14 -0.38 9.25
N GLU A 56 14.01 0.55 9.62
CA GLU A 56 15.22 0.87 8.87
C GLU A 56 16.19 -0.32 8.80
N ASP A 57 16.40 -1.01 9.92
CA ASP A 57 17.19 -2.24 9.99
C ASP A 57 16.63 -3.34 9.07
N ALA A 58 15.30 -3.37 8.88
CA ALA A 58 14.63 -4.30 7.97
C ALA A 58 14.61 -3.82 6.50
N GLY A 59 15.20 -2.66 6.19
CA GLY A 59 15.34 -2.09 4.86
C GLY A 59 14.10 -1.32 4.39
N TYR A 60 13.30 -0.78 5.30
CA TYR A 60 12.22 0.15 4.99
C TYR A 60 12.67 1.59 5.19
N GLU A 61 12.30 2.47 4.26
CA GLU A 61 12.52 3.91 4.36
C GLU A 61 11.25 4.57 4.92
N LEU A 62 11.34 5.30 6.04
CA LEU A 62 10.18 6.03 6.55
C LEU A 62 10.01 7.34 5.79
N VAL A 63 8.85 7.48 5.14
CA VAL A 63 8.51 8.67 4.37
C VAL A 63 7.51 9.56 5.09
N GLY A 64 6.86 9.08 6.15
CA GLY A 64 5.89 9.87 6.90
C GLY A 64 5.66 9.40 8.32
N GLY A 65 5.39 10.35 9.22
CA GLY A 65 5.10 10.10 10.62
C GLY A 65 3.62 9.85 10.91
N LYS A 66 3.26 10.09 12.16
CA LYS A 66 1.93 9.77 12.69
C LYS A 66 0.85 10.61 12.05
N MET A 67 -0.21 9.95 11.60
CA MET A 67 -1.32 10.55 10.89
C MET A 67 -2.65 10.22 11.52
N LYS A 68 -3.53 11.22 11.58
CA LYS A 68 -4.93 11.09 11.98
C LYS A 68 -5.83 11.14 10.74
N ILE A 69 -6.65 10.12 10.55
CA ILE A 69 -7.67 10.07 9.51
C ILE A 69 -9.02 10.37 10.17
N PRO A 70 -9.59 11.58 9.99
CA PRO A 70 -10.92 11.89 10.52
C PRO A 70 -12.00 11.14 9.73
N LEU A 71 -12.95 10.56 10.45
CA LEU A 71 -14.13 9.91 9.91
C LEU A 71 -15.38 10.60 10.48
N ALA A 72 -16.41 10.74 9.65
CA ALA A 72 -17.70 11.26 10.08
C ALA A 72 -18.81 10.39 9.48
N PHE A 73 -19.78 10.04 10.31
CA PHE A 73 -20.92 9.20 9.96
C PHE A 73 -22.19 9.98 10.21
N LYS A 74 -23.21 9.80 9.36
CA LYS A 74 -24.57 10.28 9.63
C LYS A 74 -25.42 9.12 10.11
N VAL A 75 -25.93 9.20 11.33
CA VAL A 75 -26.79 8.18 11.94
C VAL A 75 -28.08 8.85 12.36
N ASN A 76 -29.20 8.49 11.73
CA ASN A 76 -30.54 9.05 12.00
C ASN A 76 -30.55 10.60 12.05
N GLY A 77 -29.83 11.26 11.13
CA GLY A 77 -29.73 12.72 11.05
C GLY A 77 -28.67 13.36 11.97
N HIS A 78 -28.07 12.61 12.89
CA HIS A 78 -26.99 13.09 13.74
C HIS A 78 -25.62 12.77 13.14
N THR A 79 -24.66 13.69 13.26
CA THR A 79 -23.28 13.44 12.82
C THR A 79 -22.48 12.86 13.97
N VAL A 80 -21.91 11.67 13.77
CA VAL A 80 -21.04 10.96 14.70
C VAL A 80 -19.63 10.97 14.14
N TYR A 81 -18.67 11.44 14.93
CA TYR A 81 -17.27 11.52 14.51
C TYR A 81 -16.47 10.33 15.03
N SER A 82 -15.54 9.85 14.22
CA SER A 82 -14.54 8.86 14.58
C SER A 82 -13.19 9.23 13.96
N ARG A 83 -12.18 8.41 14.20
CA ARG A 83 -10.84 8.60 13.66
C ARG A 83 -10.08 7.30 13.62
N LEU A 84 -9.26 7.15 12.59
CA LEU A 84 -8.22 6.13 12.52
C LEU A 84 -6.85 6.80 12.64
N PHE A 85 -5.84 6.01 12.99
CA PHE A 85 -4.47 6.50 13.12
C PHE A 85 -3.52 5.56 12.40
N ILE A 86 -2.69 6.13 11.53
CA ILE A 86 -1.53 5.44 10.96
C ILE A 86 -0.33 5.96 11.75
N ASP A 87 0.54 5.07 12.24
CA ASP A 87 1.65 5.51 13.09
C ASP A 87 2.82 5.99 12.24
N TYR A 88 3.10 5.32 11.11
CA TYR A 88 4.09 5.75 10.13
C TYR A 88 3.68 5.32 8.71
N VAL A 89 4.34 5.89 7.71
CA VAL A 89 4.30 5.45 6.31
C VAL A 89 5.72 5.05 5.92
N ALA A 90 5.86 3.84 5.40
CA ALA A 90 7.15 3.28 5.01
C ALA A 90 7.14 2.92 3.53
N VAL A 91 8.29 3.04 2.87
CA VAL A 91 8.50 2.65 1.48
C VAL A 91 9.62 1.62 1.41
N ARG A 92 9.43 0.61 0.58
CA ARG A 92 10.48 -0.36 0.26
C ARG A 92 10.33 -0.81 -1.18
N ASN A 93 11.42 -0.77 -1.95
CA ASN A 93 11.43 -1.14 -3.37
C ASN A 93 10.35 -0.43 -4.19
N GLY A 94 10.08 0.85 -3.90
CA GLY A 94 9.04 1.64 -4.56
C GLY A 94 7.60 1.30 -4.16
N SER A 95 7.40 0.36 -3.24
CA SER A 95 6.09 0.02 -2.69
C SER A 95 5.85 0.73 -1.37
N THR A 96 4.65 1.30 -1.20
CA THR A 96 4.26 2.03 0.02
C THR A 96 3.48 1.13 0.98
N TYR A 97 3.80 1.24 2.26
CA TYR A 97 3.22 0.47 3.35
C TYR A 97 2.73 1.40 4.46
N MET A 98 1.60 1.06 5.06
CA MET A 98 1.13 1.70 6.29
C MET A 98 1.69 0.97 7.50
N VAL A 99 2.14 1.71 8.51
CA VAL A 99 2.72 1.12 9.72
C VAL A 99 1.77 1.28 10.90
N LYS A 100 1.57 0.16 11.62
CA LYS A 100 0.89 0.10 12.91
C LYS A 100 1.84 -0.49 13.95
N THR A 101 2.07 0.24 15.03
CA THR A 101 2.90 -0.24 16.15
C THR A 101 2.05 -1.02 17.17
N SER A 102 2.64 -2.06 17.76
CA SER A 102 2.00 -2.82 18.82
C SER A 102 1.77 -1.93 20.04
N ARG A 103 0.62 -2.13 20.70
CA ARG A 103 0.31 -1.45 21.95
C ARG A 103 0.48 -2.45 23.08
N ARG A 104 1.35 -2.16 24.06
CA ARG A 104 1.61 -3.02 25.24
C ARG A 104 0.36 -3.51 25.97
N LYS A 105 -0.71 -2.71 26.02
CA LYS A 105 -1.95 -3.01 26.79
C LYS A 105 -3.03 -3.77 26.01
N ARG A 106 -2.69 -4.38 24.87
CA ARG A 106 -3.21 -4.11 23.52
C ARG A 106 -2.72 -5.06 22.41
N PRO A 107 -2.07 -6.21 22.67
CA PRO A 107 -1.43 -6.97 21.59
C PRO A 107 -2.48 -7.44 20.58
N MET A 108 -2.04 -7.64 19.34
CA MET A 108 -2.87 -8.21 18.28
C MET A 108 -3.06 -9.70 18.55
N GLU A 109 -4.31 -10.16 18.49
CA GLU A 109 -4.59 -11.58 18.36
C GLU A 109 -4.56 -11.93 16.88
N TRP A 110 -3.79 -12.95 16.48
CA TRP A 110 -3.63 -13.34 15.08
C TRP A 110 -4.80 -14.20 14.61
N ASN A 111 -6.02 -13.71 14.80
CA ASN A 111 -7.26 -14.33 14.37
C ASN A 111 -8.02 -13.44 13.37
N GLY A 112 -8.91 -14.05 12.59
CA GLY A 112 -9.67 -13.36 11.55
C GLY A 112 -10.46 -12.14 12.06
N PRO A 113 -11.26 -12.26 13.14
CA PRO A 113 -12.01 -11.13 13.69
C PRO A 113 -11.14 -9.95 14.13
N ASP A 114 -10.01 -10.18 14.81
CA ASP A 114 -9.15 -9.09 15.28
C ASP A 114 -8.40 -8.41 14.11
N LEU A 115 -7.97 -9.18 13.11
CA LEU A 115 -7.42 -8.64 11.85
C LEU A 115 -8.47 -7.81 11.09
N ARG A 116 -9.71 -8.32 10.99
CA ARG A 116 -10.84 -7.64 10.35
C ARG A 116 -11.16 -6.34 11.06
N ASP A 117 -11.28 -6.35 12.39
CA ASP A 117 -11.74 -5.19 13.12
C ASP A 117 -10.64 -4.14 13.29
N ARG A 118 -9.36 -4.56 13.36
CA ARG A 118 -8.23 -3.65 13.61
C ARG A 118 -7.45 -3.24 12.35
N LEU A 119 -7.25 -4.11 11.36
CA LEU A 119 -6.36 -3.82 10.22
C LEU A 119 -7.11 -3.66 8.88
N MET A 120 -8.22 -4.37 8.68
CA MET A 120 -9.00 -4.27 7.43
C MET A 120 -9.41 -2.83 7.08
N PRO A 121 -9.81 -1.94 8.01
CA PRO A 121 -10.14 -0.57 7.65
C PRO A 121 -9.00 0.17 6.94
N TYR A 122 -7.75 -0.12 7.29
CA TYR A 122 -6.58 0.49 6.66
C TYR A 122 -6.38 -0.06 5.26
N LEU A 123 -6.42 -1.39 5.10
CA LEU A 123 -6.29 -2.08 3.82
C LEU A 123 -7.35 -1.62 2.80
N LEU A 124 -8.59 -1.40 3.26
CA LEU A 124 -9.68 -0.95 2.41
C LEU A 124 -9.64 0.55 2.08
N LEU A 125 -9.13 1.39 2.98
CA LEU A 125 -9.06 2.85 2.75
C LEU A 125 -7.97 3.25 1.77
N TYR A 126 -6.89 2.48 1.67
CA TYR A 126 -5.76 2.75 0.79
C TYR A 126 -5.37 1.50 -0.01
N PRO A 127 -6.19 1.09 -1.00
CA PRO A 127 -5.94 -0.11 -1.80
C PRO A 127 -4.68 -0.02 -2.66
N GLY A 128 -4.12 1.19 -2.86
CA GLY A 128 -2.84 1.40 -3.55
C GLY A 128 -1.60 1.15 -2.69
N CYS A 129 -1.76 0.83 -1.40
CA CYS A 129 -0.65 0.42 -0.55
C CYS A 129 -0.41 -1.09 -0.68
N ALA A 130 0.85 -1.50 -0.64
CA ALA A 130 1.25 -2.90 -0.72
C ALA A 130 0.89 -3.71 0.55
N GLY A 131 0.42 -3.04 1.61
CA GLY A 131 -0.08 -3.69 2.81
C GLY A 131 0.08 -2.85 4.08
N VAL A 132 -0.20 -3.48 5.21
CA VAL A 132 0.00 -2.93 6.55
C VAL A 132 1.14 -3.68 7.23
N LEU A 133 2.14 -2.96 7.72
CA LEU A 133 3.21 -3.49 8.57
C LEU A 133 2.78 -3.35 10.03
N TYR A 134 2.65 -4.49 10.72
CA TYR A 134 2.47 -4.54 12.15
C TYR A 134 3.84 -4.70 12.82
N VAL A 135 4.28 -3.67 13.54
CA VAL A 135 5.60 -3.59 14.17
C VAL A 135 5.45 -3.85 15.65
N ASP A 136 5.97 -4.99 16.11
CA ASP A 136 6.06 -5.32 17.52
C ASP A 136 7.44 -4.92 18.07
N ILE A 137 7.46 -3.88 18.91
CA ILE A 137 8.69 -3.34 19.50
C ILE A 137 9.22 -4.27 20.58
N ASP A 138 8.33 -4.94 21.33
CA ASP A 138 8.70 -5.81 22.44
C ASP A 138 9.27 -7.14 21.92
N GLU A 139 8.67 -7.70 20.86
CA GLU A 139 9.16 -8.92 20.18
C GLU A 139 10.23 -8.63 19.09
N ARG A 140 10.51 -7.36 18.78
CA ARG A 140 11.34 -6.91 17.65
C ARG A 140 10.98 -7.62 16.33
N ASN A 141 9.69 -7.66 16.02
CA ASN A 141 9.16 -8.39 14.86
C ASN A 141 8.33 -7.45 13.98
N ILE A 142 8.48 -7.58 12.67
CA ILE A 142 7.67 -6.88 11.68
C ILE A 142 6.88 -7.92 10.89
N ARG A 143 5.55 -7.81 10.91
CA ARG A 143 4.66 -8.68 10.14
C ARG A 143 3.98 -7.87 9.06
N LEU A 144 4.04 -8.35 7.82
CA LEU A 144 3.31 -7.77 6.69
C LEU A 144 1.94 -8.42 6.58
N ILE A 145 0.90 -7.60 6.54
CA ILE A 145 -0.49 -8.01 6.37
C ILE A 145 -0.99 -7.46 5.04
N THR A 146 -1.46 -8.35 4.18
CA THR A 146 -2.08 -8.06 2.89
C THR A 146 -3.44 -8.73 2.81
N LEU A 147 -4.29 -8.28 1.89
CA LEU A 147 -5.47 -9.05 1.50
C LEU A 147 -5.00 -10.20 0.60
N ALA A 148 -5.54 -11.40 0.83
CA ALA A 148 -5.32 -12.51 -0.08
C ALA A 148 -6.11 -12.26 -1.37
N GLU A 149 -5.44 -12.41 -2.51
CA GLU A 149 -6.08 -12.48 -3.83
C GLU A 149 -6.50 -13.94 -4.06
N ASP A 150 -7.66 -14.14 -4.71
CA ASP A 150 -8.17 -15.46 -5.12
C ASP A 150 -8.46 -16.46 -3.98
N ILE A 151 -9.38 -16.10 -3.09
CA ILE A 151 -9.94 -17.06 -2.14
C ILE A 151 -10.98 -17.91 -2.89
N GLU A 152 -10.67 -19.18 -3.16
CA GLU A 152 -11.70 -20.13 -3.62
C GLU A 152 -12.70 -20.34 -2.46
N GLU A 153 -14.01 -20.20 -2.72
CA GLU A 153 -15.07 -20.27 -1.70
C GLU A 153 -15.03 -21.58 -0.87
N GLU A 154 -14.37 -22.63 -1.36
CA GLU A 154 -14.23 -23.93 -0.69
C GLU A 154 -13.27 -23.94 0.52
N GLU A 155 -12.44 -22.91 0.68
CA GLU A 155 -11.47 -22.82 1.79
C GLU A 155 -12.07 -22.22 3.08
N TYR A 156 -13.28 -21.66 2.99
CA TYR A 156 -14.10 -21.28 4.16
C TYR A 156 -14.82 -22.51 4.72
N LYS A 157 -14.11 -23.36 5.48
CA LYS A 157 -14.74 -24.33 6.39
C LYS A 157 -14.44 -23.98 7.83
N ASP A 158 -15.52 -23.71 8.58
CA ASP A 158 -15.56 -23.44 10.04
C ASP A 158 -14.85 -24.51 10.89
#